data_AF-A0A3C1RPF2-F1
#
_entry.id   AF-A0A3C1RPF2-F1
#
_cell.length_a   1.000
_cell.length_b   1.000
_cell.length_c   1.000
_cell.angle_alpha   90.00
_cell.angle_beta   90.00
_cell.angle_gamma   90.00
#
_symmetry.space_group_name_H-M   'P 1'
#
loop_
_entity.id
_entity.type
_entity.pdbx_description
1 polymer ?
#
loop_
_entity_poly.entity_id
_entity_poly.type
_entity_poly.pdbx_seq_one_letter_code
_entity_poly.pdbx_strand_id
1 'polypeptide(L)' 'KKLKGDDNAYRLRVGDYRIGFYFDGETVTFARVLHRKDIYRYFPP' A
#
# COMPACT_ATOMS: atom_id res chain seq x y z
N LYS A 1 -5.12 5.80 2.40
CA LYS A 1 -4.25 6.96 2.74
C LYS A 1 -3.02 6.91 1.85
N LYS A 2 -2.64 8.03 1.20
CA LYS A 2 -1.41 8.11 0.39
C LYS A 2 -0.19 7.96 1.28
N LEU A 3 0.81 7.22 0.82
CA LEU A 3 2.09 7.10 1.51
C LEU A 3 2.93 8.36 1.27
N LYS A 4 3.72 8.77 2.27
CA LYS A 4 4.65 9.90 2.10
C LYS A 4 5.92 9.37 1.43
N GLY A 5 6.37 10.01 0.35
CA GLY A 5 7.61 9.68 -0.35
C GLY A 5 7.43 8.86 -1.63
N ASP A 6 6.20 8.56 -2.04
CA ASP A 6 5.90 7.87 -3.29
C ASP A 6 4.71 8.55 -3.97
N ASP A 7 4.83 8.81 -5.27
CA ASP A 7 3.88 9.62 -6.03
C ASP A 7 2.55 8.89 -6.24
N ASN A 8 2.55 7.56 -6.29
CA ASN A 8 1.36 6.78 -6.64
C ASN A 8 1.04 5.65 -5.66
N ALA A 9 1.77 5.52 -4.54
CA ALA A 9 1.51 4.47 -3.56
C ALA A 9 0.47 4.87 -2.50
N TYR A 10 -0.47 3.96 -2.27
CA TYR A 10 -1.54 4.09 -1.30
C TYR A 10 -1.60 2.86 -0.39
N ARG A 11 -2.20 3.07 0.78
CA ARG A 11 -2.44 2.02 1.76
C ARG A 11 -3.86 2.02 2.26
N LEU A 12 -4.49 0.85 2.27
CA LEU A 12 -5.75 0.55 2.95
C LEU A 12 -5.48 -0.25 4.23
N ARG A 13 -6.20 0.07 5.33
CA ARG A 13 -6.12 -0.66 6.60
C ARG A 13 -7.31 -1.62 6.68
N VAL A 14 -7.03 -2.90 6.89
CA VAL A 14 -8.04 -3.94 7.08
C VAL A 14 -7.67 -4.71 8.35
N GLY A 15 -8.23 -4.29 9.49
CA GLY A 15 -7.84 -4.82 10.80
C GLY A 15 -6.33 -4.74 11.04
N ASP A 16 -5.71 -5.91 11.21
CA ASP A 16 -4.27 -6.10 11.40
C ASP A 16 -3.46 -6.20 10.09
N TYR A 17 -4.14 -6.26 8.96
CA TYR A 17 -3.52 -6.25 7.63
C TYR A 17 -3.50 -4.86 7.03
N ARG A 18 -2.60 -4.67 6.07
CA ARG A 18 -2.55 -3.50 5.22
C ARG A 18 -2.38 -3.94 3.78
N ILE A 19 -3.14 -3.28 2.92
CA ILE A 19 -3.12 -3.49 1.49
C ILE A 19 -2.38 -2.30 0.89
N GLY A 20 -1.24 -2.58 0.26
CA GLY A 20 -0.49 -1.65 -0.56
C GLY A 20 -0.99 -1.72 -1.99
N PHE A 21 -1.42 -0.59 -2.54
CA PHE A 21 -1.89 -0.49 -3.92
C PHE A 21 -1.38 0.78 -4.57
N TYR A 22 -1.22 0.74 -5.88
CA TYR A 22 -0.91 1.91 -6.69
C TYR A 22 -2.17 2.39 -7.38
N PHE A 23 -2.30 3.69 -7.51
CA PHE A 23 -3.39 4.31 -8.25
C PHE A 23 -2.82 5.42 -9.13
N ASP A 24 -2.99 5.27 -10.44
CA ASP A 24 -2.50 6.20 -11.47
C ASP A 24 -3.55 7.23 -11.92
N GLY A 25 -4.76 7.18 -11.35
CA GLY A 25 -5.89 8.05 -11.70
C GLY A 25 -7.03 7.30 -12.39
N GLU A 26 -6.76 6.15 -13.00
CA GLU A 26 -7.75 5.34 -13.73
C GLU A 26 -7.75 3.88 -13.26
N THR A 27 -6.57 3.33 -13.02
CA THR A 27 -6.35 1.93 -12.67
C THR A 27 -5.87 1.78 -11.24
N VAL A 28 -6.47 0.84 -10.51
CA VAL A 28 -6.02 0.43 -9.17
C VAL A 28 -5.26 -0.88 -9.29
N THR A 29 -3.96 -0.87 -9.00
CA THR A 29 -3.12 -2.07 -9.00
C THR A 29 -2.82 -2.51 -7.57
N PHE A 30 -3.30 -3.68 -7.17
CA PHE A 30 -3.00 -4.27 -5.86
C PHE A 30 -1.60 -4.91 -5.88
N ALA A 31 -0.65 -4.33 -5.15
CA ALA A 31 0.74 -4.80 -5.13
C ALA A 31 0.99 -5.83 -4.03
N ARG A 32 0.49 -5.56 -2.81
CA ARG A 32 0.78 -6.36 -1.61
C ARG A 32 -0.38 -6.36 -0.63
N VAL A 33 -0.60 -7.50 0.03
CA VAL A 33 -1.45 -7.63 1.21
C VAL A 33 -0.59 -8.25 2.30
N LEU A 34 -0.25 -7.47 3.32
CA LEU A 34 0.68 -7.88 4.37
C LEU A 34 0.16 -7.52 5.75
N HIS A 35 0.55 -8.30 6.76
CA HIS A 35 0.27 -7.95 8.14
C HIS A 35 1.03 -6.67 8.55
N ARG A 36 0.54 -5.96 9.58
CA ARG A 36 1.08 -4.65 9.99
C ARG A 36 2.58 -4.63 10.28
N LYS A 37 3.10 -5.75 10.74
CA LYS A 37 4.49 -5.93 11.15
C LYS A 37 5.42 -6.01 9.93
N ASP A 38 4.88 -6.44 8.79
CA ASP A 38 5.66 -6.79 7.61
C ASP A 38 5.57 -5.71 6.53
N ILE A 39 4.46 -4.95 6.46
CA ILE A 39 4.28 -3.99 5.36
C ILE A 39 5.41 -2.96 5.26
N TYR A 40 5.96 -2.48 6.38
CA TYR A 40 7.04 -1.49 6.37
C TYR A 40 8.41 -2.05 5.96
N ARG A 41 8.56 -3.38 5.93
CA ARG A 41 9.78 -4.04 5.42
C ARG A 41 9.75 -4.28 3.92
N TYR A 42 8.55 -4.32 3.34
CA TYR A 42 8.34 -4.78 1.97
C TYR A 42 7.55 -3.79 1.09
N PHE A 43 7.13 -2.64 1.64
CA PHE A 43 6.34 -1.65 0.91
C PHE A 43 6.44 -0.22 1.51
N PRO A 44 6.70 0.82 0.70
CA PRO A 44 7.04 0.76 -0.73
C PRO A 44 8.43 0.12 -0.96
N PRO A 45 8.73 -0.43 -2.16
CA PRO A 45 10.09 -0.88 -2.49
C PRO A 45 11.11 0.26 -2.48
#